data_AF-A0A1V4YWE8-F1
#
_entry.id   AF-A0A1V4YWE8-F1
#
_cell.length_a   1.000
_cell.length_b   1.000
_cell.length_c   1.000
_cell.angle_alpha   90.00
_cell.angle_beta   90.00
_cell.angle_gamma   90.00
#
_symmetry.space_group_name_H-M   'P 1'
#
loop_
_entity.id
_entity.type
_entity.pdbx_description
1 polymer ?
#
loop_
_entity_poly.entity_id
_entity_poly.type
_entity_poly.pdbx_seq_one_letter_code
_entity_poly.pdbx_strand_id
1 'polypeptide(L)'
;MDWISVLKVAIAFIVLAIAARADWRTREASDVYWMVIGGTGMFFLAAQIVLDGANIIYLAMLAPIAWFFVDIFWDRKGMFEDGISPLPLGLYAISFGILAMMIYLYNADIYFWKLMIVPIMFLIFILLYQFDIIKGGADAKALIALSIMFPLYPIIEPFPLIDLPYDAAQFVLPFPLLILFNAAIITVIVPVLLLFYNLSKKQVRFPAMILGYRMPIEEAKGKFVWPMERVEEGAVKFSVFPPASETLNEDLDRLSAAGLKEVWVTPKIPFLIPIAASLLFSVIVGNLLFLFIR
;
A
#
# COMPACT_ATOMS: atom_id res chain seq x y z
N MET A 1 15.01 -17.50 -17.82
CA MET A 1 14.93 -16.90 -16.48
C MET A 1 15.35 -15.45 -16.54
N ASP A 2 14.39 -14.53 -16.44
CA ASP A 2 14.67 -13.09 -16.38
C ASP A 2 15.19 -12.74 -14.98
N TRP A 3 16.52 -12.71 -14.83
CA TRP A 3 17.19 -12.38 -13.58
C TRP A 3 16.82 -10.97 -13.06
N ILE A 4 16.40 -10.06 -13.95
CA ILE A 4 15.98 -8.71 -13.56
C ILE A 4 14.66 -8.78 -12.79
N SER A 5 13.66 -9.53 -13.27
CA SER A 5 12.40 -9.72 -12.56
C SER A 5 12.60 -10.36 -11.19
N VAL A 6 13.47 -11.37 -11.09
CA VAL A 6 13.81 -12.01 -9.80
C VAL A 6 14.44 -10.99 -8.84
N LEU A 7 15.39 -10.20 -9.33
CA LEU A 7 16.10 -9.19 -8.52
C LEU A 7 15.14 -8.09 -8.04
N LYS A 8 14.26 -7.58 -8.92
CA LYS A 8 13.23 -6.60 -8.56
C LYS A 8 12.32 -7.13 -7.45
N VAL A 9 11.80 -8.36 -7.59
CA VAL A 9 10.94 -8.98 -6.58
C VAL A 9 11.68 -9.19 -5.26
N ALA A 10 12.92 -9.70 -5.30
CA ALA A 10 13.72 -9.91 -4.10
C ALA A 10 13.99 -8.61 -3.33
N ILE A 11 14.44 -7.55 -4.02
CA ILE A 11 14.71 -6.25 -3.41
C ILE A 11 13.43 -5.66 -2.81
N ALA A 12 12.36 -5.60 -3.60
CA ALA A 12 11.09 -5.04 -3.13
C ALA A 12 10.53 -5.81 -1.93
N PHE A 13 10.57 -7.14 -1.96
CA PHE A 13 10.09 -7.98 -0.86
C PHE A 13 10.92 -7.79 0.42
N ILE A 14 12.26 -7.77 0.32
CA ILE A 14 13.14 -7.57 1.48
C ILE A 14 12.84 -6.22 2.14
N VAL A 15 12.76 -5.14 1.35
CA VAL A 15 12.49 -3.80 1.88
C VAL A 15 11.08 -3.71 2.48
N LEU A 16 10.07 -4.26 1.82
CA LEU A 16 8.69 -4.33 2.35
C LEU A 16 8.61 -5.15 3.64
N ALA A 17 9.31 -6.28 3.73
CA ALA A 17 9.32 -7.12 4.93
C ALA A 17 9.97 -6.40 6.12
N ILE A 18 11.06 -5.64 5.87
CA ILE A 18 11.69 -4.80 6.90
C ILE A 18 10.73 -3.68 7.33
N ALA A 19 10.09 -3.00 6.37
CA ALA A 19 9.12 -1.95 6.66
C ALA A 19 7.90 -2.47 7.43
N ALA A 20 7.34 -3.61 7.03
CA ALA A 20 6.22 -4.26 7.69
C ALA A 20 6.58 -4.70 9.12
N ARG A 21 7.82 -5.19 9.34
CA ARG A 21 8.32 -5.52 10.67
C ARG A 21 8.50 -4.27 11.54
N ALA A 22 8.99 -3.18 10.97
CA ALA A 22 9.11 -1.91 11.66
C ALA A 22 7.71 -1.41 12.08
N ASP A 23 6.76 -1.33 11.15
CA ASP A 23 5.40 -0.87 11.42
C ASP A 23 4.66 -1.76 12.44
N TRP A 24 4.89 -3.08 12.41
CA TRP A 24 4.35 -3.99 13.42
C TRP A 24 4.83 -3.66 14.83
N ARG A 25 6.11 -3.29 14.98
CA ARG A 25 6.76 -3.04 16.27
C ARG A 25 6.58 -1.63 16.79
N THR A 26 6.66 -0.62 15.92
CA THR A 26 6.70 0.79 16.31
C THR A 26 5.55 1.61 15.76
N ARG A 27 4.68 1.05 14.89
CA ARG A 27 3.60 1.77 14.19
C ARG A 27 4.06 2.94 13.32
N GLU A 28 5.32 2.89 12.96
CA GLU A 28 5.95 3.88 12.11
C GLU A 28 6.84 3.15 11.11
N ALA A 29 6.70 3.50 9.83
CA ALA A 29 7.59 3.07 8.76
C ALA A 29 8.33 4.29 8.22
N SER A 30 9.67 4.23 8.23
CA SER A 30 10.51 5.30 7.70
C SER A 30 10.36 5.45 6.19
N ASP A 31 10.34 6.68 5.72
CA ASP A 31 10.27 7.01 4.29
C ASP A 31 11.47 6.48 3.48
N VAL A 32 12.58 6.15 4.16
CA VAL A 32 13.78 5.55 3.54
C VAL A 32 13.44 4.26 2.80
N TYR A 33 12.53 3.43 3.31
CA TYR A 33 12.15 2.18 2.64
C TYR A 33 11.56 2.43 1.26
N TRP A 34 10.68 3.43 1.14
CA TRP A 34 10.02 3.80 -0.11
C TRP A 34 11.01 4.44 -1.07
N MET A 35 11.89 5.32 -0.58
CA MET A 35 12.95 5.92 -1.40
C MET A 35 13.90 4.88 -1.99
N VAL A 36 14.24 3.82 -1.24
CA VAL A 36 15.08 2.72 -1.76
C VAL A 36 14.34 1.95 -2.86
N ILE A 37 13.07 1.58 -2.66
CA ILE A 37 12.29 0.88 -3.69
C ILE A 37 12.11 1.76 -4.94
N GLY A 38 11.71 3.02 -4.77
CA GLY A 38 11.51 3.94 -5.88
C GLY A 38 12.80 4.25 -6.62
N GLY A 39 13.90 4.52 -5.91
CA GLY A 39 15.20 4.79 -6.52
C GLY A 39 15.77 3.60 -7.28
N THR A 40 15.69 2.39 -6.71
CA THR A 40 16.08 1.15 -7.42
C THR A 40 15.16 0.85 -8.59
N GLY A 41 13.85 1.09 -8.43
CA GLY A 41 12.86 1.00 -9.50
C GLY A 41 13.18 1.93 -10.67
N MET A 42 13.54 3.18 -10.40
CA MET A 42 13.96 4.15 -11.43
C MET A 42 15.18 3.66 -12.22
N PHE A 43 16.17 3.09 -11.53
CA PHE A 43 17.34 2.50 -12.17
C PHE A 43 16.94 1.34 -13.08
N PHE A 44 16.10 0.42 -12.60
CA PHE A 44 15.63 -0.68 -13.44
C PHE A 44 14.77 -0.21 -14.61
N LEU A 45 13.94 0.81 -14.43
CA LEU A 45 13.12 1.39 -15.48
C LEU A 45 14.01 1.96 -16.60
N ALA A 46 15.05 2.72 -16.23
CA ALA A 46 16.04 3.24 -17.17
C ALA A 46 16.78 2.10 -17.90
N ALA A 47 17.26 1.10 -17.15
CA ALA A 47 17.96 -0.03 -17.72
C ALA A 47 17.08 -0.82 -18.68
N GLN A 48 15.81 -1.03 -18.31
CA GLN A 48 14.83 -1.74 -19.13
C GLN A 48 14.55 -1.02 -20.45
N ILE A 49 14.37 0.31 -20.45
CA ILE A 49 14.18 1.10 -21.69
C ILE A 49 15.35 0.87 -22.66
N VAL A 50 16.59 0.84 -22.15
CA VAL A 50 17.79 0.65 -22.97
C VAL A 50 17.93 -0.81 -23.44
N LEU A 51 17.71 -1.77 -22.54
CA LEU A 51 17.86 -3.21 -22.84
C LEU A 51 16.78 -3.72 -23.79
N ASP A 52 15.55 -3.19 -23.71
CA ASP A 52 14.45 -3.52 -24.61
C ASP A 52 14.67 -2.93 -26.03
N GLY A 53 15.73 -2.14 -26.24
CA GLY A 53 15.99 -1.45 -27.50
C GLY A 53 14.93 -0.41 -27.86
N ALA A 54 14.19 0.08 -26.87
CA ALA A 54 13.14 1.06 -27.06
C ALA A 54 13.73 2.42 -27.45
N ASN A 55 12.86 3.34 -27.90
CA ASN A 55 13.32 4.68 -28.26
C ASN A 55 13.94 5.37 -27.04
N ILE A 56 15.20 5.82 -27.17
CA ILE A 56 15.95 6.46 -26.10
C ILE A 56 15.26 7.72 -25.55
N ILE A 57 14.40 8.34 -26.35
CA ILE A 57 13.58 9.49 -25.97
C ILE A 57 12.67 9.15 -24.78
N TYR A 58 12.28 7.88 -24.60
CA TYR A 58 11.49 7.45 -23.45
C TYR A 58 12.21 7.59 -22.10
N LEU A 59 13.54 7.72 -22.07
CA LEU A 59 14.24 8.10 -20.83
C LEU A 59 13.80 9.47 -20.30
N ALA A 60 13.24 10.35 -21.15
CA ALA A 60 12.67 11.62 -20.71
C ALA A 60 11.51 11.42 -19.71
N MET A 61 10.83 10.27 -19.72
CA MET A 61 9.79 9.92 -18.74
C MET A 61 10.32 9.80 -17.32
N LEU A 62 11.62 9.53 -17.15
CA LEU A 62 12.22 9.40 -15.83
C LEU A 62 12.23 10.73 -15.07
N ALA A 63 12.34 11.87 -15.78
CA ALA A 63 12.35 13.18 -15.15
C ALA A 63 11.02 13.52 -14.43
N PRO A 64 9.84 13.47 -15.08
CA PRO A 64 8.57 13.72 -14.38
C PRO A 64 8.29 12.66 -13.31
N ILE A 65 8.61 11.38 -13.55
CA ILE A 65 8.42 10.32 -12.54
C ILE A 65 9.29 10.60 -11.29
N ALA A 66 10.58 10.90 -11.48
CA ALA A 66 11.48 11.24 -10.38
C ALA A 66 11.00 12.46 -9.63
N TRP A 67 10.60 13.52 -10.35
CA TRP A 67 10.12 14.75 -9.73
C TRP A 67 8.89 14.50 -8.87
N PHE A 68 7.83 13.88 -9.45
CA PHE A 68 6.62 13.56 -8.69
C PHE A 68 6.91 12.64 -7.50
N PHE A 69 7.85 11.70 -7.65
CA PHE A 69 8.21 10.80 -6.57
C PHE A 69 8.92 11.52 -5.42
N VAL A 70 9.93 12.35 -5.72
CA VAL A 70 10.65 13.13 -4.70
C VAL A 70 9.72 14.14 -4.03
N ASP A 71 8.78 14.73 -4.78
CA ASP A 71 7.80 15.69 -4.26
C ASP A 71 7.00 15.13 -3.08
N ILE A 72 6.65 13.84 -3.13
CA ILE A 72 5.88 13.15 -2.08
C ILE A 72 6.62 13.11 -0.73
N PHE A 73 7.95 13.12 -0.76
CA PHE A 73 8.80 13.11 0.45
C PHE A 73 9.30 14.50 0.82
N TRP A 74 9.10 15.48 -0.06
CA TRP A 74 9.54 16.84 0.18
C TRP A 74 8.57 17.53 1.13
N ASP A 75 8.94 17.58 2.41
CA ASP A 75 8.21 18.36 3.40
C ASP A 75 8.42 19.87 3.13
N ARG A 76 7.47 20.47 2.43
CA ARG A 76 7.41 21.92 2.18
C ARG A 76 6.02 22.43 2.50
N LYS A 77 5.96 23.70 2.89
CA LYS A 77 4.71 24.44 3.03
C LYS A 77 3.91 24.39 1.72
N GLY A 78 2.59 24.40 1.85
CA GLY A 78 1.66 24.31 0.72
C GLY A 78 1.95 25.39 -0.32
N MET A 79 1.74 25.07 -1.59
CA MET A 79 2.08 25.92 -2.75
C MET A 79 1.43 27.32 -2.72
N PHE A 80 0.43 27.51 -1.87
CA PHE A 80 -0.38 28.71 -1.72
C PHE A 80 -0.48 29.21 -0.27
N GLU A 81 0.22 28.59 0.70
CA GLU A 81 0.09 28.95 2.11
C GLU A 81 0.82 30.26 2.46
N ASP A 82 2.02 30.47 1.94
CA ASP A 82 2.85 31.67 2.18
C ASP A 82 3.17 32.40 0.85
N GLY A 83 2.27 32.30 -0.14
CA GLY A 83 2.46 32.81 -1.51
C GLY A 83 2.82 31.73 -2.54
N ILE A 84 2.86 32.09 -3.83
CA ILE A 84 3.16 31.15 -4.92
C ILE A 84 4.63 30.76 -4.84
N SER A 85 4.91 29.49 -4.53
CA SER A 85 6.26 28.94 -4.60
C SER A 85 6.62 28.66 -6.08
N PRO A 86 7.49 29.46 -6.73
CA PRO A 86 7.69 29.37 -8.17
C PRO A 86 8.44 28.10 -8.58
N LEU A 87 9.29 27.57 -7.70
CA LEU A 87 10.13 26.41 -8.01
C LEU A 87 9.31 25.11 -8.16
N PRO A 88 8.50 24.67 -7.17
CA PRO A 88 7.65 23.49 -7.35
C PRO A 88 6.68 23.65 -8.52
N LEU A 89 6.05 24.81 -8.67
CA LEU A 89 5.10 25.08 -9.75
C LEU A 89 5.77 24.99 -11.13
N GLY A 90 6.98 25.55 -11.28
CA GLY A 90 7.77 25.43 -12.50
C GLY A 90 8.13 23.99 -12.82
N LEU A 91 8.55 23.20 -11.82
CA LEU A 91 8.89 21.78 -12.01
C LEU A 91 7.67 20.92 -12.35
N TYR A 92 6.51 21.22 -11.77
CA TYR A 92 5.23 20.62 -12.19
C TYR A 92 4.88 20.98 -13.63
N ALA A 93 4.97 22.26 -14.00
CA ALA A 93 4.69 22.72 -15.36
C ALA A 93 5.62 22.06 -16.39
N ILE A 94 6.92 21.94 -16.08
CA ILE A 94 7.90 21.22 -16.91
C ILE A 94 7.54 19.74 -17.00
N SER A 95 7.23 19.10 -15.89
CA SER A 95 6.87 17.67 -15.85
C SER A 95 5.62 17.38 -16.68
N PHE A 96 4.56 18.18 -16.52
CA PHE A 96 3.35 18.06 -17.34
C PHE A 96 3.60 18.42 -18.80
N GLY A 97 4.47 19.40 -19.09
CA GLY A 97 4.88 19.73 -20.44
C GLY A 97 5.60 18.57 -21.15
N ILE A 98 6.53 17.90 -20.46
CA ILE A 98 7.21 16.70 -20.97
C ILE A 98 6.18 15.59 -21.22
N LEU A 99 5.29 15.31 -20.27
CA LEU A 99 4.26 14.28 -20.43
C LEU A 99 3.33 14.60 -21.61
N ALA A 100 2.84 15.83 -21.72
CA ALA A 100 1.97 16.26 -22.81
C ALA A 100 2.66 16.15 -24.18
N MET A 101 3.93 16.56 -24.26
CA MET A 101 4.73 16.42 -25.47
C MET A 101 4.93 14.95 -25.85
N MET A 102 5.26 14.09 -24.88
CA MET A 102 5.43 12.66 -25.11
C MET A 102 4.12 11.99 -25.58
N ILE A 103 2.98 12.34 -24.97
CA ILE A 103 1.67 11.86 -25.40
C ILE A 103 1.38 12.30 -26.85
N TYR A 104 1.60 13.57 -27.17
CA TYR A 104 1.36 14.09 -28.52
C TYR A 104 2.19 13.34 -29.57
N LEU A 105 3.47 13.07 -29.28
CA LEU A 105 4.40 12.44 -30.22
C LEU A 105 4.27 10.91 -30.30
N TYR A 106 3.92 10.23 -29.19
CA TYR A 106 4.05 8.77 -29.06
C TYR A 106 2.76 8.05 -28.62
N ASN A 107 1.58 8.68 -28.70
CA ASN A 107 0.31 8.06 -28.31
C ASN A 107 -0.03 6.74 -29.05
N ALA A 108 0.55 6.49 -30.23
CA ALA A 108 0.33 5.26 -30.96
C ALA A 108 1.22 4.08 -30.47
N ASP A 109 2.25 4.36 -29.67
CA ASP A 109 3.19 3.34 -29.21
C ASP A 109 2.72 2.70 -27.90
N ILE A 110 2.54 1.37 -27.91
CA ILE A 110 2.12 0.59 -26.74
C ILE A 110 3.20 0.63 -25.63
N TYR A 111 4.49 0.66 -26.00
CA TYR A 111 5.58 0.73 -25.03
C TYR A 111 5.54 2.05 -24.25
N PHE A 112 5.19 3.15 -24.92
CA PHE A 112 4.98 4.44 -24.25
C PHE A 112 3.87 4.34 -23.19
N TRP A 113 2.73 3.70 -23.52
CA TRP A 113 1.65 3.49 -22.56
C TRP A 113 2.03 2.59 -21.37
N LYS A 114 2.91 1.61 -21.59
CA LYS A 114 3.50 0.81 -20.51
C LYS A 114 4.28 1.67 -19.51
N LEU A 115 4.98 2.72 -19.97
CA LEU A 115 5.68 3.66 -19.10
C LEU A 115 4.73 4.67 -18.45
N MET A 116 3.70 5.13 -19.17
CA MET A 116 2.67 6.03 -18.66
C MET A 116 1.89 5.43 -17.49
N ILE A 117 1.90 4.11 -17.32
CA ILE A 117 1.25 3.48 -16.18
C ILE A 117 1.79 3.98 -14.84
N VAL A 118 3.08 4.35 -14.76
CA VAL A 118 3.71 4.81 -13.52
C VAL A 118 3.09 6.14 -13.05
N PRO A 119 3.10 7.23 -13.83
CA PRO A 119 2.45 8.48 -13.41
C PRO A 119 0.93 8.35 -13.28
N ILE A 120 0.28 7.47 -14.04
CA ILE A 120 -1.16 7.19 -13.85
C ILE A 120 -1.40 6.52 -12.49
N MET A 121 -0.60 5.53 -12.10
CA MET A 121 -0.70 4.88 -10.78
C MET A 121 -0.40 5.84 -9.64
N PHE A 122 0.53 6.79 -9.83
CA PHE A 122 0.77 7.84 -8.83
C PHE A 122 -0.51 8.63 -8.57
N LEU A 123 -1.15 9.11 -9.63
CA LEU A 123 -2.41 9.84 -9.52
C LEU A 123 -3.48 8.98 -8.84
N ILE A 124 -3.64 7.73 -9.24
CA ILE A 124 -4.63 6.83 -8.64
C ILE A 124 -4.35 6.65 -7.14
N PHE A 125 -3.12 6.32 -6.72
CA PHE A 125 -2.83 6.11 -5.30
C PHE A 125 -2.94 7.39 -4.47
N ILE A 126 -2.59 8.56 -5.04
CA ILE A 126 -2.82 9.86 -4.38
C ILE A 126 -4.33 10.09 -4.21
N LEU A 127 -5.15 9.82 -5.22
CA LEU A 127 -6.61 9.96 -5.12
C LEU A 127 -7.19 8.96 -4.10
N LEU A 128 -6.74 7.70 -4.11
CA LEU A 128 -7.19 6.70 -3.13
C LEU A 128 -6.83 7.09 -1.70
N TYR A 129 -5.68 7.73 -1.50
CA TYR A 129 -5.29 8.30 -0.21
C TYR A 129 -6.17 9.51 0.16
N GLN A 130 -6.38 10.45 -0.76
CA GLN A 130 -7.17 11.66 -0.54
C GLN A 130 -8.66 11.39 -0.26
N PHE A 131 -9.20 10.30 -0.82
CA PHE A 131 -10.58 9.84 -0.58
C PHE A 131 -10.70 8.85 0.58
N ASP A 132 -9.67 8.71 1.43
CA ASP A 132 -9.64 7.85 2.61
C ASP A 132 -9.89 6.34 2.33
N ILE A 133 -9.73 5.90 1.07
CA ILE A 133 -9.78 4.48 0.70
C ILE A 133 -8.51 3.80 1.24
N ILE A 134 -7.36 4.44 1.05
CA ILE A 134 -6.09 4.07 1.69
C ILE A 134 -5.85 5.03 2.85
N LYS A 135 -6.07 4.57 4.08
CA LYS A 135 -5.94 5.42 5.27
C LYS A 135 -4.50 5.68 5.70
N GLY A 136 -3.56 4.82 5.30
CA GLY A 136 -2.16 4.91 5.69
C GLY A 136 -1.31 5.65 4.65
N GLY A 137 -0.68 6.75 5.04
CA GLY A 137 0.28 7.45 4.17
C GLY A 137 1.48 6.57 3.79
N ALA A 138 1.95 5.71 4.71
CA ALA A 138 3.01 4.74 4.43
C ALA A 138 2.58 3.70 3.38
N ASP A 139 1.32 3.24 3.41
CA ASP A 139 0.79 2.27 2.44
C ASP A 139 0.70 2.89 1.05
N ALA A 140 0.22 4.13 0.94
CA ALA A 140 0.15 4.86 -0.33
C ALA A 140 1.57 5.08 -0.91
N LYS A 141 2.52 5.55 -0.10
CA LYS A 141 3.92 5.72 -0.50
C LYS A 141 4.56 4.41 -0.97
N ALA A 142 4.26 3.29 -0.29
CA ALA A 142 4.74 1.96 -0.69
C ALA A 142 4.23 1.56 -2.07
N LEU A 143 2.92 1.71 -2.33
CA LEU A 143 2.30 1.37 -3.62
C LEU A 143 2.77 2.27 -4.76
N ILE A 144 3.00 3.55 -4.49
CA ILE A 144 3.62 4.49 -5.43
C ILE A 144 5.04 4.03 -5.79
N ALA A 145 5.87 3.70 -4.79
CA ALA A 145 7.23 3.20 -5.04
C ALA A 145 7.22 1.88 -5.84
N LEU A 146 6.29 0.97 -5.52
CA LEU A 146 6.08 -0.27 -6.27
C LEU A 146 5.64 -0.03 -7.72
N SER A 147 4.96 1.08 -8.00
CA SER A 147 4.58 1.46 -9.37
C SER A 147 5.78 1.79 -10.24
N ILE A 148 6.84 2.36 -9.65
CA ILE A 148 8.11 2.55 -10.35
C ILE A 148 8.84 1.22 -10.53
N MET A 149 8.88 0.38 -9.48
CA MET A 149 9.59 -0.89 -9.52
C MET A 149 8.98 -1.89 -10.51
N PHE A 150 7.65 -1.91 -10.60
CA PHE A 150 6.87 -2.85 -11.40
C PHE A 150 5.83 -2.13 -12.28
N PRO A 151 6.26 -1.39 -13.32
CA PRO A 151 5.34 -0.87 -14.33
C PRO A 151 4.68 -2.02 -15.12
N LEU A 152 5.37 -3.15 -15.23
CA LEU A 152 4.92 -4.36 -15.90
C LEU A 152 4.85 -5.52 -14.91
N TYR A 153 4.05 -6.51 -15.26
CA TYR A 153 3.98 -7.76 -14.52
C TYR A 153 5.36 -8.45 -14.55
N PRO A 154 5.96 -8.75 -13.39
CA PRO A 154 7.19 -9.54 -13.35
C PRO A 154 6.87 -11.00 -13.72
N ILE A 155 7.57 -11.54 -14.72
CA ILE A 155 7.41 -12.92 -15.17
C ILE A 155 8.63 -13.71 -14.70
N ILE A 156 8.40 -14.72 -13.85
CA ILE A 156 9.46 -15.58 -13.30
C ILE A 156 9.03 -17.03 -13.55
N GLU A 157 9.40 -17.57 -14.71
CA GLU A 157 9.04 -18.94 -15.11
C GLU A 157 9.28 -19.96 -13.98
N PRO A 158 8.28 -20.79 -13.63
CA PRO A 158 7.00 -21.03 -14.32
C PRO A 158 5.82 -20.14 -13.87
N PHE A 159 6.07 -19.04 -13.14
CA PHE A 159 5.05 -18.15 -12.59
C PHE A 159 4.84 -16.87 -13.42
N PRO A 160 3.62 -16.29 -13.41
CA PRO A 160 2.47 -16.60 -12.55
C PRO A 160 1.69 -17.87 -12.97
N LEU A 161 0.97 -18.49 -12.02
CA LEU A 161 0.09 -19.64 -12.29
C LEU A 161 -1.13 -19.27 -13.14
N ILE A 162 -1.59 -18.01 -13.03
CA ILE A 162 -2.68 -17.45 -13.83
C ILE A 162 -2.07 -16.34 -14.67
N ASP A 163 -1.82 -16.67 -15.93
CA ASP A 163 -1.27 -15.74 -16.90
C ASP A 163 -2.27 -14.66 -17.30
N LEU A 164 -1.72 -13.56 -17.85
CA LEU A 164 -2.51 -12.54 -18.52
C LEU A 164 -3.17 -13.14 -19.77
N PRO A 165 -4.49 -12.98 -19.97
CA PRO A 165 -5.17 -13.54 -21.14
C PRO A 165 -4.72 -12.88 -22.46
N TYR A 166 -4.35 -11.60 -22.40
CA TYR A 166 -3.79 -10.83 -23.51
C TYR A 166 -2.98 -9.64 -22.96
N ASP A 167 -2.00 -9.14 -23.73
CA ASP A 167 -1.08 -8.09 -23.27
C ASP A 167 -1.78 -6.82 -22.77
N ALA A 168 -2.91 -6.44 -23.38
CA ALA A 168 -3.65 -5.24 -22.97
C ALA A 168 -4.34 -5.40 -21.59
N ALA A 169 -4.49 -6.62 -21.07
CA ALA A 169 -5.10 -6.85 -19.76
C ALA A 169 -4.30 -6.22 -18.60
N GLN A 170 -2.99 -6.00 -18.81
CA GLN A 170 -2.12 -5.33 -17.83
C GLN A 170 -2.52 -3.87 -17.59
N PHE A 171 -3.20 -3.22 -18.54
CA PHE A 171 -3.68 -1.85 -18.38
C PHE A 171 -4.97 -1.76 -17.58
N VAL A 172 -5.77 -2.83 -17.56
CA VAL A 172 -7.03 -2.89 -16.79
C VAL A 172 -6.73 -3.00 -15.31
N LEU A 173 -5.83 -3.91 -14.94
CA LEU A 173 -5.36 -4.06 -13.57
C LEU A 173 -3.82 -4.09 -13.56
N PRO A 174 -3.17 -2.92 -13.47
CA PRO A 174 -1.71 -2.85 -13.38
C PRO A 174 -1.20 -3.57 -12.14
N PHE A 175 0.04 -4.07 -12.21
CA PHE A 175 0.61 -4.89 -11.15
C PHE A 175 0.57 -4.25 -9.75
N PRO A 176 0.86 -2.94 -9.55
CA PRO A 176 0.74 -2.29 -8.25
C PRO A 176 -0.70 -2.29 -7.71
N LEU A 177 -1.68 -2.14 -8.60
CA LEU A 177 -3.10 -2.19 -8.23
C LEU A 177 -3.54 -3.63 -7.91
N LEU A 178 -3.00 -4.62 -8.62
CA LEU A 178 -3.16 -6.04 -8.27
C LEU A 178 -2.60 -6.34 -6.87
N ILE A 179 -1.43 -5.79 -6.51
CA ILE A 179 -0.87 -5.95 -5.17
C ILE A 179 -1.86 -5.40 -4.13
N LEU A 180 -2.41 -4.20 -4.32
CA LEU A 180 -3.42 -3.64 -3.42
C LEU A 180 -4.67 -4.53 -3.32
N PHE A 181 -5.18 -5.01 -4.45
CA PHE A 181 -6.35 -5.88 -4.52
C PHE A 181 -6.14 -7.20 -3.76
N ASN A 182 -5.04 -7.90 -4.05
CA ASN A 182 -4.69 -9.14 -3.38
C ASN A 182 -4.36 -8.92 -1.89
N ALA A 183 -3.78 -7.76 -1.51
CA ALA A 183 -3.55 -7.40 -0.12
C ALA A 183 -4.88 -7.22 0.65
N ALA A 184 -5.89 -6.62 0.00
CA ALA A 184 -7.23 -6.52 0.57
C ALA A 184 -7.86 -7.90 0.79
N ILE A 185 -7.71 -8.83 -0.17
CA ILE A 185 -8.18 -10.23 -0.02
C ILE A 185 -7.45 -10.94 1.13
N ILE A 186 -6.12 -10.82 1.19
CA ILE A 186 -5.32 -11.42 2.28
C ILE A 186 -5.76 -10.86 3.64
N THR A 187 -6.13 -9.58 3.70
CA THR A 187 -6.63 -8.97 4.95
C THR A 187 -7.95 -9.59 5.41
N VAL A 188 -8.79 -10.11 4.52
CA VAL A 188 -10.03 -10.85 4.88
C VAL A 188 -9.73 -12.16 5.63
N ILE A 189 -8.51 -12.70 5.53
CA ILE A 189 -8.10 -13.87 6.32
C ILE A 189 -8.10 -13.54 7.82
N VAL A 190 -7.79 -12.31 8.21
CA VAL A 190 -7.74 -11.88 9.62
C VAL A 190 -9.09 -12.09 10.33
N PRO A 191 -10.22 -11.53 9.86
CA PRO A 191 -11.50 -11.75 10.53
C PRO A 191 -11.94 -13.21 10.53
N VAL A 192 -11.58 -13.99 9.51
CA VAL A 192 -11.83 -15.43 9.47
C VAL A 192 -11.04 -16.16 10.56
N LEU A 193 -9.75 -15.84 10.74
CA LEU A 193 -8.93 -16.41 11.82
C LEU A 193 -9.46 -16.02 13.20
N LEU A 194 -9.88 -14.76 13.38
CA LEU A 194 -10.47 -14.29 14.64
C LEU A 194 -11.79 -15.01 14.94
N LEU A 195 -12.63 -15.24 13.93
CA LEU A 195 -13.86 -16.01 14.08
C LEU A 195 -13.58 -17.41 14.64
N PHE A 196 -12.66 -18.15 14.03
CA PHE A 196 -12.29 -19.49 14.52
C PHE A 196 -11.62 -19.46 15.89
N TYR A 197 -10.77 -18.46 16.14
CA TYR A 197 -10.12 -18.27 17.45
C TYR A 197 -11.16 -18.07 18.57
N ASN A 198 -12.12 -17.17 18.37
CA ASN A 198 -13.14 -16.87 19.37
C ASN A 198 -14.13 -18.03 19.56
N LEU A 199 -14.49 -18.74 18.49
CA LEU A 199 -15.31 -19.97 18.56
C LEU A 199 -14.61 -21.04 19.40
N SER A 200 -13.31 -21.25 19.19
CA SER A 200 -12.50 -22.20 19.98
C SER A 200 -12.47 -21.84 21.48
N LYS A 201 -12.44 -20.53 21.79
CA LYS A 201 -12.52 -20.01 23.16
C LYS A 201 -13.94 -19.93 23.73
N LYS A 202 -14.97 -20.37 22.98
CA LYS A 202 -16.40 -20.24 23.33
C LYS A 202 -16.83 -18.79 23.61
N GLN A 203 -16.13 -17.82 23.04
CA GLN A 203 -16.41 -16.39 23.18
C GLN A 203 -17.31 -15.94 22.04
N VAL A 204 -18.61 -16.08 22.23
CA VAL A 204 -19.61 -15.81 21.17
C VAL A 204 -20.26 -14.45 21.43
N ARG A 205 -19.82 -13.43 20.71
CA ARG A 205 -20.45 -12.10 20.69
C ARG A 205 -20.40 -11.54 19.28
N PHE A 206 -21.52 -11.60 18.54
CA PHE A 206 -21.59 -11.11 17.17
C PHE A 206 -21.91 -9.59 17.15
N PRO A 207 -21.27 -8.76 16.32
CA PRO A 207 -20.21 -9.07 15.34
C PRO A 207 -18.77 -9.01 15.92
N ALA A 208 -18.61 -8.71 17.22
CA ALA A 208 -17.31 -8.54 17.89
C ALA A 208 -16.32 -9.69 17.65
N MET A 209 -16.80 -10.93 17.67
CA MET A 209 -16.00 -12.15 17.51
C MET A 209 -15.36 -12.31 16.13
N ILE A 210 -15.80 -11.53 15.13
CA ILE A 210 -15.21 -11.52 13.79
C ILE A 210 -14.12 -10.45 13.70
N LEU A 211 -14.30 -9.34 14.43
CA LEU A 211 -13.48 -8.14 14.28
C LEU A 211 -12.45 -7.96 15.41
N GLY A 212 -12.54 -8.76 16.47
CA GLY A 212 -11.68 -8.62 17.64
C GLY A 212 -11.67 -9.87 18.50
N TYR A 213 -11.01 -9.79 19.65
CA TYR A 213 -10.90 -10.87 20.63
C TYR A 213 -10.88 -10.29 22.05
N ARG A 214 -11.15 -11.11 23.07
CA ARG A 214 -11.01 -10.69 24.47
C ARG A 214 -9.58 -10.81 24.96
N MET A 215 -9.16 -9.81 25.73
CA MET A 215 -7.89 -9.85 26.46
C MET A 215 -7.96 -9.12 27.81
N PRO A 216 -7.09 -9.47 28.77
CA PRO A 216 -6.95 -8.73 30.02
C PRO A 216 -6.56 -7.27 29.79
N ILE A 217 -7.11 -6.36 30.59
CA ILE A 217 -6.82 -4.91 30.46
C ILE A 217 -5.33 -4.61 30.65
N GLU A 218 -4.67 -5.28 31.60
CA GLU A 218 -3.23 -5.10 31.86
C GLU A 218 -2.37 -5.49 30.66
N GLU A 219 -2.78 -6.51 29.90
CA GLU A 219 -2.08 -6.92 28.69
C GLU A 219 -2.37 -5.96 27.52
N ALA A 220 -3.55 -5.34 27.50
CA ALA A 220 -3.96 -4.40 26.46
C ALA A 220 -3.15 -3.10 26.49
N LYS A 221 -2.73 -2.64 27.68
CA LYS A 221 -1.88 -1.44 27.86
C LYS A 221 -0.53 -1.53 27.14
N GLY A 222 0.00 -2.74 26.96
CA GLY A 222 1.28 -2.97 26.28
C GLY A 222 1.16 -3.32 24.79
N LYS A 223 -0.05 -3.35 24.21
CA LYS A 223 -0.29 -3.80 22.84
C LYS A 223 -0.98 -2.76 21.97
N PHE A 224 -0.70 -2.78 20.67
CA PHE A 224 -1.37 -1.92 19.69
C PHE A 224 -2.74 -2.47 19.32
N VAL A 225 -3.72 -2.22 20.17
CA VAL A 225 -5.10 -2.66 19.98
C VAL A 225 -6.08 -1.48 20.12
N TRP A 226 -7.29 -1.63 19.60
CA TRP A 226 -8.39 -0.69 19.82
C TRP A 226 -9.46 -1.32 20.72
N PRO A 227 -9.76 -0.74 21.89
CA PRO A 227 -10.82 -1.24 22.74
C PRO A 227 -12.17 -1.01 22.07
N MET A 228 -12.98 -2.07 21.99
CA MET A 228 -14.36 -2.03 21.48
C MET A 228 -15.36 -1.62 22.56
N GLU A 229 -14.94 -1.52 23.81
CA GLU A 229 -15.76 -1.08 24.94
C GLU A 229 -15.19 0.24 25.45
N ARG A 230 -16.06 1.23 25.73
CA ARG A 230 -15.67 2.52 26.32
C ARG A 230 -16.67 2.95 27.37
N VAL A 231 -16.19 3.73 28.34
CA VAL A 231 -17.05 4.38 29.33
C VAL A 231 -17.50 5.73 28.78
N GLU A 232 -18.77 5.85 28.42
CA GLU A 232 -19.42 7.12 28.05
C GLU A 232 -20.52 7.41 29.07
N GLU A 233 -20.53 8.61 29.65
CA GLU A 233 -21.57 9.05 30.60
C GLU A 233 -21.75 8.10 31.81
N GLY A 234 -20.68 7.44 32.24
CA GLY A 234 -20.71 6.48 33.35
C GLY A 234 -21.25 5.09 33.00
N ALA A 235 -21.62 4.84 31.73
CA ALA A 235 -22.03 3.54 31.23
C ALA A 235 -21.00 2.95 30.24
N VAL A 236 -20.80 1.64 30.31
CA VAL A 236 -19.94 0.92 29.35
C VAL A 236 -20.73 0.73 28.06
N LYS A 237 -20.35 1.44 27.00
CA LYS A 237 -20.89 1.29 25.65
C LYS A 237 -19.96 0.44 24.79
N PHE A 238 -20.56 -0.38 23.94
CA PHE A 238 -19.86 -1.22 22.98
C PHE A 238 -19.92 -0.59 21.59
N SER A 239 -18.76 -0.38 20.98
CA SER A 239 -18.62 0.07 19.59
C SER A 239 -17.77 -0.92 18.79
N VAL A 240 -18.34 -1.40 17.69
CA VAL A 240 -17.67 -2.31 16.75
C VAL A 240 -16.54 -1.60 16.00
N PHE A 241 -16.73 -0.32 15.72
CA PHE A 241 -15.76 0.56 15.08
C PHE A 241 -15.42 1.70 16.04
N PRO A 242 -14.53 1.48 17.00
CA PRO A 242 -14.15 2.54 17.91
C PRO A 242 -13.45 3.67 17.12
N PRO A 243 -13.77 4.95 17.42
CA PRO A 243 -13.00 6.05 16.85
C PRO A 243 -11.56 5.95 17.36
N ALA A 244 -10.58 6.43 16.57
CA ALA A 244 -9.18 6.37 16.97
C ALA A 244 -9.00 7.02 18.35
N SER A 245 -8.58 6.25 19.37
CA SER A 245 -8.21 6.80 20.68
C SER A 245 -6.78 7.28 20.63
N GLU A 246 -6.56 8.57 20.83
CA GLU A 246 -5.23 9.11 21.09
C GLU A 246 -4.70 8.65 22.46
N THR A 247 -5.60 8.41 23.43
CA THR A 247 -5.25 7.99 24.80
C THR A 247 -5.77 6.58 25.16
N LEU A 248 -5.21 5.55 24.52
CA LEU A 248 -5.53 4.14 24.79
C LEU A 248 -5.46 3.78 26.28
N ASN A 249 -4.41 4.22 26.97
CA ASN A 249 -4.21 3.89 28.39
C ASN A 249 -5.27 4.53 29.29
N GLU A 250 -5.68 5.76 29.02
CA GLU A 250 -6.74 6.43 29.78
C GLU A 250 -8.11 5.76 29.59
N ASP A 251 -8.43 5.35 28.35
CA ASP A 251 -9.64 4.59 28.05
C ASP A 251 -9.66 3.24 28.79
N LEU A 252 -8.52 2.54 28.80
CA LEU A 252 -8.36 1.27 29.52
C LEU A 252 -8.44 1.45 31.04
N ASP A 253 -7.88 2.53 31.59
CA ASP A 253 -7.96 2.84 33.01
C ASP A 253 -9.39 3.16 33.45
N ARG A 254 -10.18 3.85 32.61
CA ARG A 254 -11.61 4.07 32.86
C ARG A 254 -12.41 2.77 32.89
N LEU A 255 -12.11 1.83 31.99
CA LEU A 255 -12.75 0.52 31.97
C LEU A 255 -12.35 -0.33 33.19
N SER A 256 -11.08 -0.25 33.61
CA SER A 256 -10.60 -0.90 34.83
C SER A 256 -11.29 -0.33 36.08
N ALA A 257 -11.42 1.00 36.16
CA ALA A 257 -12.14 1.69 37.23
C ALA A 257 -13.64 1.33 37.27
N ALA A 258 -14.23 0.99 36.12
CA ALA A 258 -15.59 0.45 36.02
C ALA A 258 -15.72 -1.03 36.43
N GLY A 259 -14.62 -1.67 36.87
CA GLY A 259 -14.62 -3.04 37.39
C GLY A 259 -14.42 -4.15 36.34
N LEU A 260 -14.11 -3.81 35.09
CA LEU A 260 -13.81 -4.78 34.04
C LEU A 260 -12.40 -5.34 34.22
N LYS A 261 -12.24 -6.66 34.09
CA LYS A 261 -10.92 -7.34 34.07
C LYS A 261 -10.45 -7.67 32.66
N GLU A 262 -11.40 -7.88 31.75
CA GLU A 262 -11.17 -8.19 30.35
C GLU A 262 -11.98 -7.25 29.48
N VAL A 263 -11.43 -6.95 28.30
CA VAL A 263 -12.02 -6.05 27.32
C VAL A 263 -11.98 -6.67 25.93
N TRP A 264 -13.00 -6.41 25.12
CA TRP A 264 -12.97 -6.73 23.69
C TRP A 264 -12.07 -5.75 22.94
N VAL A 265 -11.15 -6.26 22.13
CA VAL A 265 -10.23 -5.41 21.37
C VAL A 265 -10.14 -5.82 19.90
N THR A 266 -9.98 -4.84 19.03
CA THR A 266 -9.61 -5.01 17.62
C THR A 266 -8.09 -4.95 17.49
N PRO A 267 -7.42 -5.95 16.88
CA PRO A 267 -5.99 -5.86 16.61
C PRO A 267 -5.72 -4.78 15.55
N LYS A 268 -4.76 -3.88 15.81
CA LYS A 268 -4.25 -3.00 14.75
C LYS A 268 -3.24 -3.77 13.92
N ILE A 269 -3.63 -4.29 12.76
CA ILE A 269 -2.68 -4.97 11.86
C ILE A 269 -2.18 -3.96 10.81
N PRO A 270 -0.85 -3.73 10.71
CA PRO A 270 -0.24 -3.00 9.61
C PRO A 270 -0.71 -3.50 8.26
N PHE A 271 -1.22 -2.61 7.40
CA PHE A 271 -1.61 -3.01 6.05
C PHE A 271 -0.39 -3.30 5.15
N LEU A 272 0.80 -2.83 5.54
CA LEU A 272 2.08 -3.23 4.95
C LEU A 272 2.36 -4.74 5.00
N ILE A 273 1.85 -5.46 6.00
CA ILE A 273 2.03 -6.94 6.07
C ILE A 273 1.27 -7.63 4.92
N PRO A 274 -0.06 -7.39 4.74
CA PRO A 274 -0.78 -7.83 3.56
C PRO A 274 -0.15 -7.38 2.24
N ILE A 275 0.36 -6.15 2.13
CA ILE A 275 1.04 -5.67 0.90
C ILE A 275 2.30 -6.51 0.61
N ALA A 276 3.15 -6.74 1.60
CA ALA A 276 4.36 -7.55 1.44
C ALA A 276 4.05 -9.00 1.04
N ALA A 277 3.06 -9.62 1.69
CA ALA A 277 2.58 -10.95 1.33
C ALA A 277 1.96 -10.98 -0.08
N SER A 278 1.20 -9.93 -0.41
CA SER A 278 0.54 -9.78 -1.71
C SER A 278 1.53 -9.65 -2.86
N LEU A 279 2.70 -9.04 -2.66
CA LEU A 279 3.74 -9.02 -3.69
C LEU A 279 4.12 -10.45 -4.12
N LEU A 280 4.48 -11.32 -3.18
CA LEU A 280 4.84 -12.71 -3.51
C LEU A 280 3.64 -13.49 -4.05
N PHE A 281 2.47 -13.31 -3.45
CA PHE A 281 1.26 -13.97 -3.91
C PHE A 281 0.93 -13.57 -5.35
N SER A 282 1.05 -12.29 -5.71
CA SER A 282 0.74 -11.78 -7.05
C SER A 282 1.77 -12.23 -8.09
N VAL A 283 3.04 -12.39 -7.71
CA VAL A 283 4.08 -12.97 -8.59
C VAL A 283 3.80 -14.46 -8.85
N ILE A 284 3.45 -15.22 -7.81
CA ILE A 284 3.29 -16.67 -7.90
C ILE A 284 1.94 -17.03 -8.54
N VAL A 285 0.85 -16.42 -8.07
CA VAL A 285 -0.52 -16.79 -8.44
C VAL A 285 -1.02 -15.96 -9.62
N GLY A 286 -0.62 -14.70 -9.73
CA GLY A 286 -1.12 -13.78 -10.74
C GLY A 286 -2.45 -13.13 -10.35
N ASN A 287 -3.27 -12.82 -11.35
CA ASN A 287 -4.53 -12.10 -11.16
C ASN A 287 -5.73 -13.06 -11.13
N LEU A 288 -6.31 -13.24 -9.94
CA LEU A 288 -7.48 -14.09 -9.72
C LEU A 288 -8.71 -13.66 -10.54
N LEU A 289 -8.83 -12.38 -10.90
CA LEU A 289 -9.97 -11.88 -11.68
C LEU A 289 -10.02 -12.48 -13.09
N PHE A 290 -8.87 -12.82 -13.67
CA PHE A 290 -8.81 -13.40 -15.01
C PHE A 290 -9.29 -14.87 -15.06
N LEU A 291 -9.52 -15.51 -13.90
CA LEU A 291 -10.24 -16.80 -13.88
C LEU A 291 -11.71 -16.65 -14.25
N PHE A 292 -12.30 -15.48 -13.97
CA PHE A 292 -13.72 -15.20 -14.15
C PHE A 292 -14.00 -14.40 -15.42
N ILE A 293 -12.98 -13.77 -15.99
CA ILE A 293 -13.05 -13.00 -17.24
C ILE A 293 -12.32 -13.81 -18.30
N ARG A 294 -13.07 -14.62 -19.06
CA ARG A 294 -12.58 -15.33 -20.25
C ARG A 294 -12.86 -14.52 -21.51
#